data_AF-U2SY16-F1
#
_entry.id   AF-U2SY16-F1
#
_cell.length_a   1.000
_cell.length_b   1.000
_cell.length_c   1.000
_cell.angle_alpha   90.00
_cell.angle_beta   90.00
_cell.angle_gamma   90.00
#
_symmetry.space_group_name_H-M   'P 1'
#
loop_
_entity.id
_entity.type
_entity.pdbx_description
1 polymer ?
#
loop_
_entity_poly.entity_id
_entity_poly.type
_entity_poly.pdbx_seq_one_letter_code
_entity_poly.pdbx_strand_id
1 'polypeptide(L)'
;APSSAGTELVEDGPEAAATLLTPAFPAQVRGVYLQHDLTVISPGPLAPDLEARLRGMADLESRALASTFRFSPATLDRAITAGESAASIRDFLAGISLTGLPQPLDYLITDVTERHGRVRVRTVDEGDARSAIHSADTTLLRTIQVDQSLSSLRLTPAHADELHSRFPRDVVFWALSDARYPVVAENDDGVPVALRRQRYAHPHPVASRDQDRELVERLRAVDEAATDDTGEQWLARQLEQAVRARQTVIVEVAMPDGRTVDYLLEPTGVGGGRLRGRDRAADIERTLPLSSVKGVRPA
;
A
#
# COMPACT_ATOMS: atom_id res chain seq x y z
N ALA A 1 -18.20 18.38 -6.35
CA ALA A 1 -18.10 18.56 -4.89
C ALA A 1 -17.38 17.34 -4.30
N PRO A 2 -16.53 17.48 -3.28
CA PRO A 2 -15.99 16.34 -2.56
C PRO A 2 -17.13 15.47 -1.99
N SER A 3 -16.91 14.17 -1.85
CA SER A 3 -17.86 13.30 -1.14
C SER A 3 -17.95 13.73 0.32
N SER A 4 -19.06 13.43 1.00
CA SER A 4 -19.21 13.73 2.43
C SER A 4 -18.06 13.18 3.27
N ALA A 5 -17.58 11.96 2.96
CA ALA A 5 -16.40 11.39 3.59
C ALA A 5 -15.09 12.13 3.27
N GLY A 6 -14.98 12.69 2.05
CA GLY A 6 -13.83 13.50 1.64
C GLY A 6 -13.80 14.87 2.33
N THR A 7 -14.96 15.48 2.55
CA THR A 7 -15.09 16.70 3.36
C THR A 7 -14.69 16.43 4.80
N GLU A 8 -15.24 15.38 5.42
CA GLU A 8 -14.94 15.07 6.83
C GLU A 8 -13.48 14.69 7.08
N LEU A 9 -12.84 14.05 6.10
CA LEU A 9 -11.41 13.75 6.16
C LEU A 9 -10.55 15.02 6.22
N VAL A 10 -10.98 16.08 5.53
CA VAL A 10 -10.27 17.37 5.45
C VAL A 10 -10.56 18.24 6.67
N GLU A 11 -11.79 18.23 7.16
CA GLU A 11 -12.24 19.10 8.25
C GLU A 11 -11.92 18.51 9.64
N ASP A 12 -12.27 17.25 9.88
CA ASP A 12 -12.21 16.60 11.19
C ASP A 12 -11.24 15.39 11.26
N GLY A 13 -10.64 15.03 10.12
CA GLY A 13 -9.59 14.02 10.04
C GLY A 13 -10.08 12.58 9.84
N PRO A 14 -9.16 11.60 9.89
CA PRO A 14 -9.43 10.23 9.43
C PRO A 14 -10.43 9.45 10.29
N GLU A 15 -10.51 9.71 11.60
CA GLU A 15 -11.47 9.03 12.49
C GLU A 15 -12.91 9.45 12.23
N ALA A 16 -13.14 10.75 11.96
CA ALA A 16 -14.45 11.28 11.63
C ALA A 16 -14.96 10.73 10.28
N ALA A 17 -14.09 10.75 9.26
CA ALA A 17 -14.39 10.14 7.96
C ALA A 17 -14.66 8.63 8.07
N ALA A 18 -13.90 7.90 8.89
CA ALA A 18 -14.12 6.47 9.12
C ALA A 18 -15.47 6.21 9.82
N THR A 19 -15.84 7.03 10.80
CA THR A 19 -17.13 6.93 11.50
C THR A 19 -18.29 7.14 10.53
N LEU A 20 -18.18 8.12 9.62
CA LEU A 20 -19.18 8.40 8.59
C LEU A 20 -19.32 7.26 7.57
N LEU A 21 -18.22 6.62 7.19
CA LEU A 21 -18.22 5.53 6.21
C LEU A 21 -18.60 4.17 6.80
N THR A 22 -18.37 3.94 8.10
CA THR A 22 -18.59 2.63 8.75
C THR A 22 -19.98 2.04 8.48
N PRO A 23 -21.10 2.80 8.56
CA PRO A 23 -22.43 2.27 8.26
C PRO A 23 -22.65 1.86 6.80
N ALA A 24 -21.82 2.33 5.87
CA ALA A 24 -21.89 1.97 4.45
C ALA A 24 -21.20 0.63 4.13
N PHE A 25 -20.40 0.10 5.06
CA PHE A 25 -19.75 -1.21 4.87
C PHE A 25 -20.65 -2.36 5.34
N PRO A 26 -20.57 -3.54 4.68
CA PRO A 26 -21.27 -4.72 5.16
C PRO A 26 -20.80 -5.12 6.56
N ALA A 27 -21.72 -5.67 7.37
CA ALA A 27 -21.38 -6.19 8.68
C ALA A 27 -20.35 -7.33 8.57
N GLN A 28 -19.36 -7.31 9.47
CA GLN A 28 -18.34 -8.35 9.54
C GLN A 28 -18.92 -9.63 10.17
N VAL A 29 -18.54 -10.78 9.62
CA VAL A 29 -18.86 -12.08 10.19
C VAL A 29 -17.68 -12.62 10.98
N ARG A 30 -17.96 -13.45 11.99
CA ARG A 30 -16.95 -14.13 12.80
C ARG A 30 -16.96 -15.65 12.66
N GLY A 31 -17.91 -16.18 11.89
CA GLY A 31 -18.09 -17.61 11.65
C GLY A 31 -17.78 -18.00 10.21
N VAL A 32 -17.22 -19.19 10.02
CA VAL A 32 -16.90 -19.78 8.71
C VAL A 32 -17.44 -21.21 8.60
N TYR A 33 -17.65 -21.67 7.37
CA TYR A 33 -17.95 -23.07 7.07
C TYR A 33 -16.65 -23.81 6.76
N LEU A 34 -16.34 -24.84 7.55
CA LEU A 34 -15.21 -25.73 7.29
C LEU A 34 -15.71 -26.95 6.51
N GLN A 35 -15.16 -27.19 5.33
CA GLN A 35 -15.57 -28.27 4.44
C GLN A 35 -14.60 -29.47 4.49
N HIS A 36 -15.08 -30.63 4.06
CA HIS A 36 -14.31 -31.88 4.07
C HIS A 36 -13.19 -31.94 3.02
N ASP A 37 -13.21 -31.05 2.02
CA ASP A 37 -12.21 -30.89 0.97
C ASP A 37 -11.10 -29.89 1.33
N LEU A 38 -10.96 -29.58 2.64
CA LEU A 38 -9.99 -28.64 3.21
C LEU A 38 -10.23 -27.17 2.84
N THR A 39 -11.42 -26.86 2.34
CA THR A 39 -11.86 -25.50 2.01
C THR A 39 -12.55 -24.83 3.20
N VAL A 40 -12.33 -23.53 3.36
CA VAL A 40 -13.02 -22.65 4.31
C VAL A 40 -13.81 -21.61 3.53
N ILE A 41 -15.10 -21.49 3.82
CA ILE A 41 -15.97 -20.50 3.19
C ILE A 41 -16.47 -19.51 4.25
N SER A 42 -16.13 -18.23 4.08
CA SER A 42 -16.73 -17.16 4.85
C SER A 42 -17.99 -16.64 4.15
N PRO A 43 -19.17 -16.61 4.81
CA PRO A 43 -20.42 -16.13 4.19
C PRO A 43 -20.46 -14.61 3.96
N GLY A 44 -19.49 -13.87 4.49
CA GLY A 44 -19.36 -12.42 4.35
C GLY A 44 -17.92 -11.95 4.63
N PRO A 45 -17.70 -10.64 4.74
CA PRO A 45 -16.41 -10.09 5.13
C PRO A 45 -16.03 -10.57 6.53
N LEU A 46 -14.94 -11.33 6.65
CA LEU A 46 -14.51 -11.87 7.92
C LEU A 46 -13.89 -10.76 8.78
N ALA A 47 -14.06 -10.83 10.10
CA ALA A 47 -13.41 -9.91 11.00
C ALA A 47 -11.88 -9.91 10.79
N PRO A 48 -11.21 -8.74 10.72
CA PRO A 48 -9.79 -8.65 10.33
C PRO A 48 -8.83 -9.50 11.16
N ASP A 49 -9.09 -9.64 12.46
CA ASP A 49 -8.30 -10.46 13.37
C ASP A 49 -8.33 -11.95 13.00
N LEU A 50 -9.51 -12.48 12.68
CA LEU A 50 -9.69 -13.86 12.27
C LEU A 50 -9.11 -14.12 10.87
N GLU A 51 -9.30 -13.15 9.97
CA GLU A 51 -8.82 -13.25 8.60
C GLU A 51 -7.28 -13.24 8.52
N ALA A 52 -6.64 -12.38 9.32
CA ALA A 52 -5.18 -12.35 9.43
C ALA A 52 -4.62 -13.67 9.94
N ARG A 53 -5.25 -14.26 10.97
CA ARG A 53 -4.85 -15.55 11.53
C ARG A 53 -5.07 -16.71 10.54
N LEU A 54 -6.21 -16.76 9.85
CA LEU A 54 -6.47 -17.75 8.79
C LEU A 54 -5.43 -17.71 7.68
N ARG A 55 -5.00 -16.52 7.24
CA ARG A 55 -3.92 -16.38 6.22
C ARG A 55 -2.57 -16.90 6.69
N GLY A 56 -2.35 -16.99 7.99
CA GLY A 56 -1.16 -17.64 8.54
C GLY A 56 -1.11 -19.14 8.22
N MET A 57 -2.28 -19.79 8.17
CA MET A 57 -2.44 -21.25 8.13
C MET A 57 -3.13 -21.82 6.88
N ALA A 58 -3.72 -20.95 6.05
CA ALA A 58 -4.38 -21.32 4.80
C ALA A 58 -4.08 -20.29 3.71
N ASP A 59 -4.15 -20.72 2.45
CA ASP A 59 -4.03 -19.82 1.31
C ASP A 59 -5.40 -19.28 0.91
N LEU A 60 -5.44 -18.02 0.52
CA LEU A 60 -6.67 -17.33 0.13
C LEU A 60 -6.88 -17.46 -1.39
N GLU A 61 -7.91 -18.19 -1.79
CA GLU A 61 -8.22 -18.46 -3.20
C GLU A 61 -9.08 -17.36 -3.82
N SER A 62 -10.01 -16.77 -3.05
CA SER A 62 -10.93 -15.74 -3.55
C SER A 62 -11.22 -14.68 -2.50
N ARG A 63 -11.21 -13.40 -2.93
CA ARG A 63 -11.65 -12.22 -2.18
C ARG A 63 -12.88 -11.62 -2.87
N ALA A 64 -14.02 -12.30 -2.77
CA ALA A 64 -15.29 -11.74 -3.21
C ALA A 64 -16.17 -11.43 -1.99
N LEU A 65 -17.48 -11.29 -2.19
CA LEU A 65 -18.46 -11.15 -1.10
C LEU A 65 -18.39 -12.33 -0.11
N ALA A 66 -18.00 -13.51 -0.60
CA ALA A 66 -17.57 -14.64 0.20
C ALA A 66 -16.06 -14.88 -0.02
N SER A 67 -15.30 -14.98 1.06
CA SER A 67 -13.88 -15.30 1.00
C SER A 67 -13.67 -16.80 1.15
N THR A 68 -12.85 -17.36 0.26
CA THR A 68 -12.53 -18.80 0.26
C THR A 68 -11.07 -19.00 0.57
N PHE A 69 -10.79 -19.86 1.54
CA PHE A 69 -9.43 -20.28 1.91
C PHE A 69 -9.26 -21.78 1.71
N ARG A 70 -8.04 -22.23 1.46
CA ARG A 70 -7.70 -23.66 1.35
C ARG A 70 -6.55 -24.01 2.28
N PHE A 71 -6.74 -25.07 3.05
CA PHE A 71 -5.66 -25.70 3.80
C PHE A 71 -4.88 -26.68 2.91
N SER A 72 -3.59 -26.76 3.15
CA SER A 72 -2.72 -27.78 2.60
C SER A 72 -1.67 -28.18 3.64
N PRO A 73 -0.95 -29.30 3.45
CA PRO A 73 0.17 -29.65 4.31
C PRO A 73 1.19 -28.50 4.44
N ALA A 74 1.49 -27.81 3.34
CA ALA A 74 2.47 -26.73 3.30
C ALA A 74 2.00 -25.48 4.08
N THR A 75 0.71 -25.12 4.03
CA THR A 75 0.21 -23.94 4.75
C THR A 75 0.16 -24.18 6.26
N LEU A 76 -0.13 -25.41 6.69
CA LEU A 76 -0.10 -25.80 8.11
C LEU A 76 1.33 -25.94 8.63
N ASP A 77 2.24 -26.53 7.86
CA ASP A 77 3.67 -26.61 8.20
C ASP A 77 4.27 -25.21 8.39
N ARG A 78 3.91 -24.27 7.50
CA ARG A 78 4.25 -22.84 7.64
C ARG A 78 3.71 -22.22 8.93
N ALA A 79 2.47 -22.53 9.32
CA ALA A 79 1.89 -22.01 10.55
C ALA A 79 2.59 -22.57 11.80
N ILE A 80 2.88 -23.87 11.81
CA ILE A 80 3.57 -24.53 12.94
C ILE A 80 5.01 -24.01 13.07
N THR A 81 5.70 -23.86 11.95
CA THR A 81 7.03 -23.23 11.92
C THR A 81 7.00 -21.78 12.43
N ALA A 82 5.88 -21.06 12.25
CA ALA A 82 5.67 -19.73 12.80
C ALA A 82 5.29 -19.71 14.29
N GLY A 83 5.21 -20.88 14.94
CA GLY A 83 4.97 -21.04 16.39
C GLY A 83 3.55 -21.46 16.77
N GLU A 84 2.67 -21.77 15.82
CA GLU A 84 1.34 -22.31 16.13
C GLU A 84 1.44 -23.77 16.58
N SER A 85 0.71 -24.16 17.62
CA SER A 85 0.60 -25.57 18.05
C SER A 85 -0.64 -26.24 17.46
N ALA A 86 -0.64 -27.57 17.37
CA ALA A 86 -1.82 -28.32 16.93
C ALA A 86 -3.07 -27.97 17.76
N ALA A 87 -2.93 -27.83 19.08
CA ALA A 87 -4.01 -27.42 19.96
C ALA A 87 -4.49 -26.00 19.63
N SER A 88 -3.57 -25.04 19.47
CA SER A 88 -3.87 -23.66 19.12
C SER A 88 -4.65 -23.54 17.79
N ILE A 89 -4.25 -24.33 16.78
CA ILE A 89 -4.93 -24.38 15.49
C ILE A 89 -6.33 -24.99 15.65
N ARG A 90 -6.47 -26.11 16.35
CA ARG A 90 -7.77 -26.76 16.59
C ARG A 90 -8.74 -25.84 17.35
N ASP A 91 -8.28 -25.23 18.43
CA ASP A 91 -9.09 -24.34 19.27
C ASP A 91 -9.56 -23.12 18.46
N PHE A 92 -8.68 -22.55 17.65
CA PHE A 92 -9.03 -21.46 16.75
C PHE A 92 -10.10 -21.87 15.74
N LEU A 93 -9.90 -22.98 15.02
CA LEU A 93 -10.82 -23.44 14.00
C LEU A 93 -12.17 -23.88 14.58
N ALA A 94 -12.17 -24.53 15.74
CA ALA A 94 -13.39 -24.86 16.47
C ALA A 94 -14.14 -23.60 16.91
N GLY A 95 -13.43 -22.56 17.35
CA GLY A 95 -14.02 -21.30 17.79
C GLY A 95 -14.68 -20.47 16.67
N ILE A 96 -14.21 -20.60 15.43
CA ILE A 96 -14.78 -19.88 14.27
C ILE A 96 -15.69 -20.74 13.40
N SER A 97 -15.73 -22.06 13.58
CA SER A 97 -16.51 -22.95 12.71
C SER A 97 -18.00 -22.94 13.06
N LEU A 98 -18.84 -22.78 12.04
CA LEU A 98 -20.30 -22.93 12.14
C LEU A 98 -20.74 -24.41 12.08
N THR A 99 -19.87 -25.29 11.59
CA THR A 99 -20.17 -26.71 11.32
C THR A 99 -19.32 -27.69 12.12
N GLY A 100 -18.43 -27.19 12.98
CA GLY A 100 -17.41 -27.99 13.66
C GLY A 100 -16.17 -28.23 12.80
N LEU A 101 -15.17 -28.93 13.34
CA LEU A 101 -13.92 -29.25 12.66
C LEU A 101 -14.07 -30.57 11.87
N PRO A 102 -13.91 -30.57 10.52
CA PRO A 102 -13.99 -31.79 9.74
C PRO A 102 -12.84 -32.76 10.06
N GLN A 103 -13.14 -34.06 10.14
CA GLN A 103 -12.16 -35.11 10.39
C GLN A 103 -10.93 -35.06 9.46
N PRO A 104 -11.06 -34.82 8.13
CA PRO A 104 -9.89 -34.73 7.25
C PRO A 104 -8.92 -33.61 7.64
N LEU A 105 -9.45 -32.48 8.12
CA LEU A 105 -8.63 -31.35 8.55
C LEU A 105 -7.96 -31.64 9.90
N ASP A 106 -8.67 -32.28 10.83
CA ASP A 106 -8.09 -32.70 12.13
C ASP A 106 -6.95 -33.71 11.95
N TYR A 107 -7.15 -34.68 11.05
CA TYR A 107 -6.11 -35.62 10.66
C TYR A 107 -4.91 -34.90 10.05
N LEU A 108 -5.14 -33.99 9.10
CA LEU A 108 -4.07 -33.23 8.47
C LEU A 108 -3.25 -32.41 9.47
N ILE A 109 -3.90 -31.77 10.46
CA ILE A 109 -3.21 -31.04 11.53
C ILE A 109 -2.33 -31.99 12.33
N THR A 110 -2.84 -33.17 12.71
CA THR A 110 -2.08 -34.20 13.44
C THR A 110 -0.87 -34.64 12.64
N ASP A 111 -1.09 -34.99 11.38
CA ASP A 111 -0.11 -35.57 10.47
C ASP A 111 1.04 -34.61 10.15
N VAL A 112 0.74 -33.32 9.94
CA VAL A 112 1.77 -32.30 9.77
C VAL A 112 2.54 -32.08 11.07
N THR A 113 1.86 -32.03 12.22
CA THR A 113 2.52 -31.81 13.51
C THR A 113 3.46 -32.96 13.87
N GLU A 114 3.08 -34.22 13.62
CA GLU A 114 3.93 -35.40 13.84
C GLU A 114 5.13 -35.49 12.89
N ARG A 115 5.03 -34.87 11.72
CA ARG A 115 6.13 -34.79 10.75
C ARG A 115 7.02 -33.58 10.95
N HIS A 116 6.50 -32.52 11.58
CA HIS A 116 7.23 -31.29 11.84
C HIS A 116 8.49 -31.56 12.67
N GLY A 117 9.61 -30.98 12.26
CA GLY A 117 10.89 -31.15 12.96
C GLY A 117 11.57 -32.51 12.77
N ARG A 118 11.08 -33.36 11.84
CA ARG A 118 11.81 -34.56 11.39
C ARG A 118 13.09 -34.21 10.65
N VAL A 119 13.07 -33.11 9.88
CA VAL A 119 14.24 -32.56 9.20
C VAL A 119 14.58 -31.23 9.87
N ARG A 120 15.81 -31.09 10.32
CA ARG A 120 16.30 -29.89 11.00
C ARG A 120 17.52 -29.35 10.29
N VAL A 121 17.61 -28.03 10.16
CA VAL A 121 18.73 -27.35 9.50
C VAL A 121 19.35 -26.34 10.44
N ARG A 122 20.65 -26.46 10.66
CA ARG A 122 21.44 -25.58 11.53
C ARG A 122 22.58 -24.94 10.76
N THR A 123 23.10 -23.85 11.30
CA THR A 123 24.36 -23.25 10.82
C THR A 123 25.52 -24.11 11.30
N VAL A 124 26.49 -24.36 10.43
CA VAL A 124 27.75 -25.04 10.76
C VAL A 124 28.87 -24.28 10.06
N ASP A 125 30.06 -24.22 10.66
CA ASP A 125 31.27 -23.66 10.06
C ASP A 125 32.39 -24.70 10.13
N GLU A 126 32.23 -25.77 9.34
CA GLU A 126 33.16 -26.91 9.28
C GLU A 126 33.66 -27.09 7.85
N GLY A 127 34.93 -26.77 7.60
CA GLY A 127 35.51 -26.78 6.26
C GLY A 127 34.76 -25.86 5.29
N ASP A 128 34.22 -26.43 4.22
CA ASP A 128 33.42 -25.70 3.22
C ASP A 128 31.91 -25.67 3.54
N ALA A 129 31.47 -26.36 4.60
CA ALA A 129 30.08 -26.42 5.00
C ALA A 129 29.66 -25.12 5.71
N ARG A 130 28.49 -24.60 5.33
CA ARG A 130 27.83 -23.43 5.93
C ARG A 130 26.51 -23.76 6.60
N SER A 131 25.99 -24.96 6.36
CA SER A 131 24.82 -25.50 7.03
C SER A 131 24.83 -27.02 7.04
N ALA A 132 24.11 -27.57 8.01
CA ALA A 132 23.89 -29.00 8.12
C ALA A 132 22.41 -29.32 8.27
N ILE A 133 21.98 -30.39 7.61
CA ILE A 133 20.64 -30.97 7.66
C ILE A 133 20.76 -32.26 8.48
N HIS A 134 19.99 -32.39 9.56
CA HIS A 134 19.96 -33.61 10.34
C HIS A 134 18.54 -34.13 10.55
N SER A 135 18.41 -35.45 10.73
CA SER A 135 17.13 -36.14 10.90
C SER A 135 17.37 -37.51 11.52
N ALA A 136 16.55 -37.90 12.50
CA ALA A 136 16.56 -39.25 13.05
C ALA A 136 16.13 -40.32 12.02
N ASP A 137 15.40 -39.91 10.99
CA ASP A 137 15.03 -40.77 9.86
C ASP A 137 16.11 -40.73 8.78
N THR A 138 16.98 -41.75 8.78
CA THR A 138 18.05 -41.92 7.78
C THR A 138 17.53 -42.20 6.37
N THR A 139 16.32 -42.74 6.23
CA THR A 139 15.70 -42.99 4.92
C THR A 139 15.32 -41.66 4.30
N LEU A 140 14.73 -40.76 5.10
CA LEU A 140 14.38 -39.40 4.67
C LEU A 140 15.62 -38.60 4.24
N LEU A 141 16.74 -38.69 4.98
CA LEU A 141 17.99 -38.05 4.57
C LEU A 141 18.51 -38.58 3.24
N ARG A 142 18.46 -39.90 3.04
CA ARG A 142 18.86 -40.48 1.75
C ARG A 142 17.97 -39.97 0.62
N THR A 143 16.65 -39.85 0.84
CA THR A 143 15.72 -39.27 -0.13
C THR A 143 16.09 -37.82 -0.46
N ILE A 144 16.33 -36.98 0.55
CA ILE A 144 16.75 -35.58 0.39
C ILE A 144 18.07 -35.49 -0.40
N GLN A 145 19.03 -36.36 -0.10
CA GLN A 145 20.35 -36.38 -0.74
C GLN A 145 20.27 -36.65 -2.26
N VAL A 146 19.35 -37.53 -2.69
CA VAL A 146 19.20 -37.93 -4.10
C VAL A 146 18.14 -37.13 -4.86
N ASP A 147 17.47 -36.19 -4.18
CA ASP A 147 16.43 -35.37 -4.80
C ASP A 147 17.03 -34.40 -5.82
N GLN A 148 16.67 -34.59 -7.09
CA GLN A 148 17.18 -33.77 -8.19
C GLN A 148 16.81 -32.29 -8.05
N SER A 149 15.68 -31.96 -7.40
CA SER A 149 15.25 -30.59 -7.15
C SER A 149 16.20 -29.85 -6.19
N LEU A 150 16.91 -30.58 -5.33
CA LEU A 150 17.86 -30.07 -4.34
C LEU A 150 19.33 -30.16 -4.79
N SER A 151 19.58 -30.64 -6.01
CA SER A 151 20.94 -30.83 -6.56
C SER A 151 21.80 -29.55 -6.53
N SER A 152 21.17 -28.37 -6.63
CA SER A 152 21.83 -27.07 -6.55
C SER A 152 22.49 -26.83 -5.19
N LEU A 153 21.99 -27.44 -4.11
CA LEU A 153 22.49 -27.30 -2.74
C LEU A 153 23.79 -28.09 -2.49
N ARG A 154 24.16 -29.00 -3.42
CA ARG A 154 25.34 -29.87 -3.33
C ARG A 154 25.46 -30.55 -1.96
N LEU A 155 24.41 -31.30 -1.60
CA LEU A 155 24.35 -32.01 -0.33
C LEU A 155 25.38 -33.14 -0.30
N THR A 156 26.23 -33.15 0.71
CA THR A 156 27.24 -34.20 0.93
C THR A 156 27.03 -34.88 2.27
N PRO A 157 27.14 -36.21 2.37
CA PRO A 157 26.99 -36.91 3.64
C PRO A 157 28.16 -36.57 4.57
N ALA A 158 27.85 -36.21 5.81
CA ALA A 158 28.84 -35.97 6.86
C ALA A 158 28.82 -37.09 7.90
N HIS A 159 27.63 -37.45 8.39
CA HIS A 159 27.37 -38.54 9.34
C HIS A 159 26.16 -39.38 8.89
N ALA A 160 25.83 -40.45 9.61
CA ALA A 160 24.70 -41.32 9.28
C ALA A 160 23.34 -40.59 9.32
N ASP A 161 23.24 -39.56 10.14
CA ASP A 161 22.07 -38.74 10.42
C ASP A 161 22.26 -37.27 10.00
N GLU A 162 23.29 -36.95 9.20
CA GLU A 162 23.63 -35.57 8.84
C GLU A 162 24.15 -35.41 7.39
N LEU A 163 23.60 -34.41 6.69
CA LEU A 163 24.07 -33.92 5.39
C LEU A 163 24.60 -32.49 5.53
N HIS A 164 25.68 -32.16 4.83
CA HIS A 164 26.25 -30.82 4.80
C HIS A 164 25.95 -30.11 3.48
N SER A 165 25.82 -28.80 3.54
CA SER A 165 25.75 -27.91 2.37
C SER A 165 26.69 -26.72 2.55
N ARG A 166 27.28 -26.29 1.44
CA ARG A 166 28.10 -25.05 1.39
C ARG A 166 27.27 -23.77 1.39
N PHE A 167 25.94 -23.87 1.32
CA PHE A 167 25.05 -22.71 1.31
C PHE A 167 24.60 -22.36 2.73
N PRO A 168 24.26 -21.08 2.99
CA PRO A 168 23.74 -20.65 4.29
C PRO A 168 22.46 -21.42 4.68
N ARG A 169 22.26 -21.62 5.99
CA ARG A 169 21.09 -22.31 6.58
C ARG A 169 19.78 -21.87 5.96
N ASP A 170 19.57 -20.57 5.83
CA ASP A 170 18.31 -20.00 5.34
C ASP A 170 18.02 -20.41 3.88
N VAL A 171 19.05 -20.47 3.03
CA VAL A 171 18.91 -20.92 1.62
C VAL A 171 18.49 -22.39 1.57
N VAL A 172 19.17 -23.23 2.37
CA VAL A 172 18.88 -24.66 2.46
C VAL A 172 17.49 -24.92 3.02
N PHE A 173 17.11 -24.20 4.08
CA PHE A 173 15.78 -24.26 4.67
C PHE A 173 14.68 -23.94 3.63
N TRP A 174 14.81 -22.84 2.89
CA TRP A 174 13.79 -22.48 1.91
C TRP A 174 13.71 -23.47 0.75
N ALA A 175 14.84 -24.01 0.30
CA ALA A 175 14.85 -25.03 -0.75
C ALA A 175 14.18 -26.33 -0.29
N LEU A 176 14.43 -26.79 0.94
CA LEU A 176 13.76 -27.96 1.52
C LEU A 176 12.26 -27.72 1.70
N SER A 177 11.88 -26.53 2.18
CA SER A 177 10.48 -26.12 2.36
C SER A 177 9.74 -26.07 1.02
N ASP A 178 10.35 -25.49 -0.02
CA ASP A 178 9.77 -25.41 -1.38
C ASP A 178 9.67 -26.81 -2.02
N ALA A 179 10.59 -27.73 -1.72
CA ALA A 179 10.54 -29.14 -2.10
C ALA A 179 9.55 -29.97 -1.24
N ARG A 180 8.84 -29.33 -0.29
CA ARG A 180 7.83 -29.92 0.61
C ARG A 180 8.37 -30.92 1.63
N TYR A 181 9.65 -30.79 2.01
CA TYR A 181 10.18 -31.51 3.18
C TYR A 181 9.79 -30.78 4.48
N PRO A 182 9.48 -31.53 5.57
CA PRO A 182 9.04 -30.96 6.85
C PRO A 182 10.24 -30.42 7.64
N VAL A 183 10.77 -29.30 7.17
CA VAL A 183 12.03 -28.72 7.62
C VAL A 183 11.82 -27.67 8.71
N VAL A 184 12.69 -27.72 9.72
CA VAL A 184 12.75 -26.72 10.80
C VAL A 184 14.15 -26.13 10.84
N ALA A 185 14.26 -24.81 11.02
CA ALA A 185 15.54 -24.17 11.24
C ALA A 185 15.89 -24.17 12.72
N GLU A 186 17.17 -24.31 13.05
CA GLU A 186 17.69 -24.21 14.41
C GLU A 186 18.67 -23.04 14.54
N ASN A 187 18.71 -22.45 15.73
CA ASN A 187 19.78 -21.55 16.13
C ASN A 187 21.03 -22.33 16.57
N ASP A 188 22.08 -21.61 16.97
CA ASP A 188 23.34 -22.20 17.40
C ASP A 188 23.20 -23.03 18.70
N ASP A 189 22.13 -22.81 19.47
CA ASP A 189 21.78 -23.56 20.68
C ASP A 189 20.95 -24.84 20.40
N GLY A 190 20.65 -25.15 19.13
CA GLY A 190 19.80 -26.28 18.74
C GLY A 190 18.31 -26.07 19.00
N VAL A 191 17.90 -24.83 19.27
CA VAL A 191 16.49 -24.45 19.49
C VAL A 191 15.83 -24.15 18.15
N PRO A 192 14.63 -24.70 17.88
CA PRO A 192 13.84 -24.36 16.71
C PRO A 192 13.57 -22.85 16.61
N VAL A 193 13.82 -22.28 15.43
CA VAL A 193 13.57 -20.87 15.12
C VAL A 193 12.72 -20.72 13.87
N ALA A 194 11.77 -19.79 13.92
CA ALA A 194 10.93 -19.45 12.78
C ALA A 194 11.71 -18.54 11.81
N LEU A 195 12.05 -19.06 10.62
CA LEU A 195 12.60 -18.22 9.56
C LEU A 195 11.48 -17.50 8.83
N ARG A 196 11.58 -16.17 8.76
CA ARG A 196 10.66 -15.34 7.98
C ARG A 196 11.26 -15.12 6.61
N ARG A 197 10.52 -15.52 5.56
CA ARG A 197 10.86 -15.13 4.18
C ARG A 197 10.77 -13.61 4.16
N GLN A 198 11.90 -12.91 4.05
CA GLN A 198 11.91 -11.47 3.90
C GLN A 198 11.19 -11.14 2.61
N ARG A 199 9.88 -10.91 2.70
CA ARG A 199 9.15 -10.19 1.67
C ARG A 199 9.70 -8.78 1.77
N TYR A 200 10.49 -8.37 0.80
CA TYR A 200 10.78 -6.96 0.62
C TYR A 200 9.42 -6.27 0.57
N ALA A 201 9.06 -5.59 1.67
CA ALA A 201 7.94 -4.67 1.66
C ALA A 201 8.22 -3.73 0.49
N HIS A 202 7.27 -3.60 -0.42
CA HIS A 202 7.36 -2.51 -1.39
C HIS A 202 7.59 -1.25 -0.57
N PRO A 203 8.64 -0.46 -0.87
CA PRO A 203 8.95 0.72 -0.08
C PRO A 203 7.64 1.49 0.09
N HIS A 204 7.20 1.69 1.33
CA HIS A 204 6.12 2.63 1.56
C HIS A 204 6.57 3.92 0.89
N PRO A 205 5.77 4.51 -0.03
CA PRO A 205 6.15 5.78 -0.60
C PRO A 205 6.37 6.71 0.57
N VAL A 206 7.62 7.14 0.74
CA VAL A 206 7.98 8.19 1.70
C VAL A 206 7.01 9.31 1.41
N ALA A 207 6.27 9.78 2.42
CA ALA A 207 5.22 10.77 2.27
C ALA A 207 5.69 11.82 1.26
N SER A 208 5.09 11.80 0.07
CA SER A 208 5.47 12.72 -0.99
C SER A 208 5.28 14.10 -0.41
N ARG A 209 6.30 14.96 -0.53
CA ARG A 209 6.09 16.37 -0.25
C ARG A 209 4.85 16.80 -1.03
N ASP A 210 3.91 17.41 -0.33
CA ASP A 210 2.70 17.95 -0.91
C ASP A 210 3.10 19.20 -1.70
N GLN A 211 3.51 18.97 -2.95
CA GLN A 211 4.02 20.00 -3.84
C GLN A 211 2.97 21.08 -4.10
N ASP A 212 1.69 20.69 -4.06
CA ASP A 212 0.55 21.59 -4.24
C ASP A 212 0.44 22.53 -3.04
N ARG A 213 0.54 22.01 -1.81
CA ARG A 213 0.58 22.83 -0.59
C ARG A 213 1.79 23.78 -0.58
N GLU A 214 2.98 23.28 -0.92
CA GLU A 214 4.20 24.11 -0.98
C GLU A 214 4.12 25.20 -2.07
N LEU A 215 3.39 24.95 -3.16
CA LEU A 215 3.15 25.94 -4.21
C LEU A 215 2.16 27.01 -3.73
N VAL A 216 1.06 26.60 -3.09
CA VAL A 216 0.05 27.55 -2.56
C VAL A 216 0.66 28.45 -1.49
N GLU A 217 1.47 27.90 -0.58
CA GLU A 217 2.17 28.69 0.44
C GLU A 217 3.13 29.72 -0.20
N ARG A 218 3.86 29.33 -1.25
CA ARG A 218 4.73 30.25 -2.00
C ARG A 218 3.94 31.35 -2.72
N LEU A 219 2.83 31.02 -3.36
CA LEU A 219 1.99 31.99 -4.06
C LEU A 219 1.41 33.01 -3.08
N ARG A 220 0.94 32.57 -1.91
CA ARG A 220 0.43 33.47 -0.86
C ARG A 220 1.52 34.38 -0.28
N ALA A 221 2.72 33.85 -0.06
CA ALA A 221 3.84 34.66 0.42
C ALA A 221 4.27 35.72 -0.61
N VAL A 222 4.17 35.43 -1.91
CA VAL A 222 4.44 36.40 -2.99
C VAL A 222 3.34 37.46 -3.05
N ASP A 223 2.08 37.07 -2.86
CA ASP A 223 0.93 37.99 -2.87
C ASP A 223 0.96 38.94 -1.66
N GLU A 224 1.32 38.44 -0.46
CA GLU A 224 1.50 39.26 0.75
C GLU A 224 2.70 40.21 0.66
N ALA A 225 3.74 39.83 -0.09
CA ALA A 225 4.92 40.67 -0.32
C ALA A 225 4.74 41.66 -1.48
N ALA A 226 3.66 41.55 -2.25
CA ALA A 226 3.37 42.45 -3.35
C ALA A 226 2.88 43.81 -2.80
N THR A 227 3.71 44.84 -2.99
CA THR A 227 3.29 46.24 -2.78
C THR A 227 2.35 46.71 -3.89
N ASP A 228 1.54 47.76 -3.67
CA ASP A 228 0.62 48.34 -4.68
C ASP A 228 1.28 48.62 -6.05
N ASP A 229 2.57 48.98 -6.07
CA ASP A 229 3.37 49.21 -7.29
C ASP A 229 3.56 47.92 -8.12
N THR A 230 3.61 46.75 -7.48
CA THR A 230 3.69 45.45 -8.17
C THR A 230 2.38 45.10 -8.87
N GLY A 231 1.24 45.46 -8.28
CA GLY A 231 -0.09 45.27 -8.88
C GLY A 231 -0.29 46.11 -10.14
N GLU A 232 0.08 47.39 -10.11
CA GLU A 232 0.02 48.27 -11.29
C GLU A 232 0.98 47.79 -12.39
N GLN A 233 2.19 47.33 -12.06
CA GLN A 233 3.15 46.79 -13.02
C GLN A 233 2.67 45.49 -13.67
N TRP A 234 2.05 44.59 -12.90
CA TRP A 234 1.46 43.36 -13.42
C TRP A 234 0.28 43.65 -14.35
N LEU A 235 -0.61 44.56 -13.95
CA LEU A 235 -1.73 45.02 -14.74
C LEU A 235 -1.30 45.68 -16.06
N ALA A 236 -0.26 46.53 -16.00
CA ALA A 236 0.32 47.15 -17.18
C ALA A 236 0.85 46.10 -18.17
N ARG A 237 1.56 45.06 -17.69
CA ARG A 237 2.04 43.95 -18.53
C ARG A 237 0.91 43.14 -19.16
N GLN A 238 -0.16 42.87 -18.40
CA GLN A 238 -1.33 42.16 -18.93
C GLN A 238 -2.01 42.96 -20.05
N LEU A 239 -2.14 44.28 -19.88
CA LEU A 239 -2.70 45.17 -20.89
C LEU A 239 -1.77 45.33 -22.11
N GLU A 240 -0.44 45.42 -21.93
CA GLU A 240 0.52 45.42 -23.04
C GLU A 240 0.44 44.14 -23.88
N GLN A 241 0.24 42.99 -23.24
CA GLN A 241 0.01 41.73 -23.93
C GLN A 241 -1.28 41.77 -24.76
N ALA A 242 -2.37 42.34 -24.21
CA ALA A 242 -3.63 42.53 -24.94
C ALA A 242 -3.48 43.49 -26.12
N VAL A 243 -2.72 44.59 -25.99
CA VAL A 243 -2.37 45.50 -27.10
C VAL A 243 -1.64 44.74 -28.21
N ARG A 244 -0.61 43.95 -27.85
CA ARG A 244 0.19 43.18 -28.82
C ARG A 244 -0.67 42.13 -29.55
N ALA A 245 -1.61 41.52 -28.85
CA ALA A 245 -2.53 40.54 -29.41
C ALA A 245 -3.75 41.16 -30.14
N ARG A 246 -3.94 42.49 -30.06
CA ARG A 246 -5.17 43.19 -30.50
C ARG A 246 -6.44 42.55 -29.92
N GLN A 247 -6.34 42.11 -28.67
CA GLN A 247 -7.41 41.40 -27.98
C GLN A 247 -8.37 42.38 -27.34
N THR A 248 -9.66 42.24 -27.62
CA THR A 248 -10.71 42.98 -26.89
C THR A 248 -10.80 42.45 -25.46
N VAL A 249 -10.80 43.36 -24.49
CA VAL A 249 -10.83 43.06 -23.05
C VAL A 249 -11.92 43.89 -22.38
N ILE A 250 -12.44 43.38 -21.27
CA ILE A 250 -13.31 44.13 -20.39
C ILE A 250 -12.47 44.66 -19.24
N VAL A 251 -12.47 45.99 -19.10
CA VAL A 251 -11.69 46.72 -18.10
C VAL A 251 -12.66 47.29 -17.06
N GLU A 252 -12.50 46.85 -15.82
CA GLU A 252 -13.29 47.29 -14.68
C GLU A 252 -12.64 48.55 -14.07
N VAL A 253 -13.35 49.68 -14.08
CA VAL A 253 -12.82 50.99 -13.69
C VAL A 253 -13.61 51.57 -12.53
N ALA A 254 -12.91 51.96 -11.46
CA ALA A 254 -13.45 52.74 -10.37
C ALA A 254 -13.63 54.21 -10.78
N MET A 255 -14.86 54.70 -10.72
CA MET A 255 -15.22 56.08 -11.02
C MET A 255 -15.07 56.98 -9.77
N PRO A 256 -14.88 58.30 -9.94
CA PRO A 256 -14.73 59.24 -8.82
C PRO A 256 -15.93 59.30 -7.88
N ASP A 257 -17.11 58.85 -8.32
CA ASP A 257 -18.35 58.77 -7.54
C ASP A 257 -18.46 57.47 -6.73
N GLY A 258 -17.42 56.64 -6.72
CA GLY A 258 -17.34 55.38 -5.99
C GLY A 258 -18.00 54.20 -6.69
N ARG A 259 -18.60 54.39 -7.87
CA ARG A 259 -19.14 53.28 -8.67
C ARG A 259 -18.06 52.60 -9.48
N THR A 260 -18.27 51.34 -9.83
CA THR A 260 -17.40 50.60 -10.74
C THR A 260 -18.11 50.38 -12.07
N VAL A 261 -17.41 50.61 -13.19
CA VAL A 261 -17.95 50.52 -14.54
C VAL A 261 -17.06 49.63 -15.40
N ASP A 262 -17.68 48.70 -16.11
CA ASP A 262 -17.01 47.84 -17.09
C ASP A 262 -16.99 48.51 -18.47
N TYR A 263 -15.80 48.62 -19.06
CA TYR A 263 -15.61 49.07 -20.44
C TYR A 263 -15.11 47.94 -21.33
N LEU A 264 -15.80 47.71 -22.45
CA LEU A 264 -15.36 46.80 -23.50
C LEU A 264 -14.37 47.54 -24.42
N LEU A 265 -13.08 47.35 -24.17
CA LEU A 265 -12.01 48.09 -24.83
C LEU A 265 -11.19 47.18 -25.75
N GLU A 266 -10.81 47.70 -26.90
CA GLU A 266 -9.69 47.22 -27.70
C GLU A 266 -8.45 48.06 -27.37
N PRO A 267 -7.50 47.57 -26.56
CA PRO A 267 -6.34 48.34 -26.13
C PRO A 267 -5.45 48.72 -27.31
N THR A 268 -5.14 50.00 -27.43
CA THR A 268 -4.24 50.53 -28.46
C THR A 268 -2.85 50.87 -27.92
N GLY A 269 -2.74 51.15 -26.62
CA GLY A 269 -1.44 51.37 -25.98
C GLY A 269 -1.53 51.57 -24.47
N VAL A 270 -0.43 51.26 -23.78
CA VAL A 270 -0.26 51.45 -22.34
C VAL A 270 1.05 52.21 -22.12
N GLY A 271 1.03 53.29 -21.35
CA GLY A 271 2.24 54.07 -21.07
C GLY A 271 1.97 55.31 -20.24
N GLY A 272 2.95 55.73 -19.44
CA GLY A 272 2.83 56.92 -18.58
C GLY A 272 1.69 56.84 -17.58
N GLY A 273 1.39 55.66 -17.03
CA GLY A 273 0.31 55.44 -16.07
C GLY A 273 -1.11 55.46 -16.68
N ARG A 274 -1.24 55.38 -18.01
CA ARG A 274 -2.54 55.46 -18.70
C ARG A 274 -2.71 54.33 -19.72
N LEU A 275 -3.94 53.82 -19.80
CA LEU A 275 -4.42 52.91 -20.84
C LEU A 275 -5.16 53.71 -21.91
N ARG A 276 -4.83 53.48 -23.18
CA ARG A 276 -5.61 53.94 -24.34
C ARG A 276 -6.23 52.75 -25.04
N GLY A 277 -7.49 52.89 -25.46
CA GLY A 277 -8.18 51.86 -26.21
C GLY A 277 -9.45 52.38 -26.85
N ARG A 278 -9.92 51.66 -27.87
CA ARG A 278 -11.20 51.94 -28.52
C ARG A 278 -12.31 51.24 -27.77
N ASP A 279 -13.30 51.99 -27.30
CA ASP A 279 -14.52 51.44 -26.71
C ASP A 279 -15.42 50.94 -27.82
N ARG A 280 -15.64 49.62 -27.88
CA ARG A 280 -16.48 48.97 -28.90
C ARG A 280 -17.97 49.29 -28.73
N ALA A 281 -18.42 49.59 -27.51
CA ALA A 281 -19.82 49.86 -27.23
C ALA A 281 -20.22 51.31 -27.59
N ALA A 282 -19.31 52.26 -27.33
CA ALA A 282 -19.54 53.68 -27.60
C ALA A 282 -18.91 54.17 -28.92
N ASP A 283 -18.11 53.33 -29.59
CA ASP A 283 -17.34 53.62 -30.80
C ASP A 283 -16.43 54.87 -30.71
N ILE A 284 -15.90 55.13 -29.51
CA ILE A 284 -14.99 56.25 -29.21
C ILE A 284 -13.65 55.76 -28.69
N GLU A 285 -12.61 56.57 -28.84
CA GLU A 285 -11.33 56.33 -28.17
C GLU A 285 -11.38 56.83 -26.72
N ARG A 286 -10.98 55.99 -25.78
CA ARG A 286 -10.93 56.31 -24.35
C ARG A 286 -9.50 56.24 -23.83
N THR A 287 -9.18 57.17 -22.94
CA THR A 287 -7.94 57.15 -22.15
C THR A 287 -8.31 57.05 -20.68
N LEU A 288 -7.81 56.03 -19.99
CA LEU A 288 -8.10 55.74 -18.58
C LEU A 288 -6.81 55.72 -17.76
N PRO A 289 -6.79 56.28 -16.54
CA PRO A 289 -5.65 56.11 -15.62
C PRO A 289 -5.59 54.66 -15.10
N LEU A 290 -4.40 54.06 -15.10
CA LEU A 290 -4.19 52.68 -14.62
C LEU A 290 -4.56 52.53 -13.14
N SER A 291 -4.32 53.56 -12.33
CA SER A 291 -4.66 53.59 -10.91
C SER A 291 -6.17 53.50 -10.62
N SER A 292 -7.02 53.73 -11.63
CA SER A 292 -8.48 53.56 -11.50
C SER A 292 -8.96 52.20 -12.00
N VAL A 293 -8.09 51.36 -12.56
CA VAL A 293 -8.46 50.02 -13.04
C VAL A 293 -8.40 49.03 -11.88
N LYS A 294 -9.50 48.32 -11.64
CA LYS A 294 -9.62 47.31 -10.58
C LYS A 294 -9.42 45.89 -11.08
N GLY A 295 -9.65 45.65 -12.36
CA GLY A 295 -9.50 44.33 -12.97
C GLY A 295 -9.56 44.37 -14.49
N VAL A 296 -8.96 43.35 -15.12
CA VAL A 296 -8.98 43.15 -16.57
C VAL A 296 -9.27 41.69 -16.86
N ARG A 297 -10.28 41.44 -17.68
CA ARG A 297 -10.64 40.08 -18.14
C ARG A 297 -10.84 40.04 -19.66
N PRO A 298 -10.61 38.89 -20.31
CA PRO A 298 -10.97 38.70 -21.71
C PRO A 298 -12.46 39.02 -21.95
N ALA A 299 -12.77 39.62 -23.09
CA ALA A 299 -14.15 39.83 -23.55
C ALA A 299 -14.84 38.52 -23.94
#